data_AF-A0A9D4G7D6-F1
#
_entry.id   AF-A0A9D4G7D6-F1
#
_cell.length_a   1.000
_cell.length_b   1.000
_cell.length_c   1.000
_cell.angle_alpha   90.00
_cell.angle_beta   90.00
_cell.angle_gamma   90.00
#
_symmetry.space_group_name_H-M   'P 1'
#
loop_
_entity.id
_entity.type
_entity.pdbx_description
1 polymer ?
#
loop_
_entity_poly.entity_id
_entity_poly.type
_entity_poly.pdbx_seq_one_letter_code
_entity_poly.pdbx_strand_id
1 'polypeptide(L)'
;MNTELDIVCPFTAGNPEKTSFIWKRGNILIEAMNGEHLIIKHIPKSDKGWYTCNVYNRMEITGCEAKEGVSESSFYLDVHCIFNTYSATL
;
A
#
# COMPACT_ATOMS: atom_id res chain seq x y z
N MET A 1 21.35 2.05 -8.33
CA MET A 1 20.65 3.08 -7.54
C MET A 1 19.70 2.35 -6.62
N ASN A 2 19.84 2.53 -5.30
CA ASN A 2 18.89 1.99 -4.34
C ASN A 2 17.71 2.96 -4.26
N THR A 3 16.72 2.78 -5.13
CA THR A 3 15.46 3.54 -5.06
C THR A 3 14.52 2.79 -4.13
N GLU A 4 14.23 3.42 -3.00
CA GLU A 4 13.22 2.99 -2.04
C GLU A 4 12.03 3.93 -2.14
N LEU A 5 10.83 3.36 -2.15
CA LEU A 5 9.58 4.09 -2.08
C LEU A 5 8.88 3.70 -0.78
N ASP A 6 8.55 4.72 0.01
CA ASP A 6 7.76 4.59 1.23
C ASP A 6 6.40 5.25 0.99
N ILE A 7 5.34 4.46 1.16
CA ILE A 7 3.97 4.89 0.89
C ILE A 7 3.15 4.68 2.14
N VAL A 8 2.57 5.78 2.61
CA VAL A 8 1.70 5.80 3.79
C VAL A 8 0.27 5.55 3.36
N CYS A 9 -0.43 4.61 4.00
CA CYS A 9 -1.87 4.47 3.84
C CYS A 9 -2.57 5.58 4.63
N PRO A 10 -3.27 6.53 3.96
CA PRO A 10 -3.95 7.59 4.67
C PRO A 10 -5.15 7.02 5.41
N PHE A 11 -5.19 7.18 6.74
CA PHE A 11 -6.34 6.79 7.54
C PHE A 11 -6.59 7.78 8.68
N THR A 12 -7.81 7.74 9.21
CA THR A 12 -8.17 8.36 10.48
C THR A 12 -8.63 7.25 11.40
N ALA A 13 -8.13 7.23 12.65
CA ALA A 13 -8.49 6.20 13.60
C ALA A 13 -10.01 6.11 13.77
N GLY A 14 -10.55 4.90 13.63
CA GLY A 14 -11.95 4.61 13.84
C GLY A 14 -12.27 4.30 15.31
N ASN A 15 -13.52 3.92 15.59
CA ASN A 15 -13.92 3.35 16.86
C ASN A 15 -14.34 1.88 16.66
N PRO A 16 -13.66 0.89 17.26
CA PRO A 16 -12.49 1.02 18.15
C PRO A 16 -11.23 1.49 17.41
N GLU A 17 -10.28 2.08 18.17
CA GLU A 17 -9.03 2.65 17.62
C GLU A 17 -8.10 1.59 17.02
N LYS A 18 -8.21 0.33 17.46
CA LYS A 18 -7.39 -0.77 16.96
C LYS A 18 -7.66 -0.94 15.47
N THR A 19 -6.64 -0.61 14.69
CA THR A 19 -6.68 -0.55 13.24
C THR A 19 -5.70 -1.56 12.65
N SER A 20 -6.15 -2.31 11.66
CA SER A 20 -5.34 -3.27 10.91
C SER A 20 -5.23 -2.84 9.45
N PHE A 21 -4.10 -3.17 8.82
CA PHE A 21 -3.78 -2.76 7.45
C PHE A 21 -3.57 -3.97 6.57
N ILE A 22 -4.12 -3.91 5.36
CA ILE A 22 -3.90 -4.89 4.29
C ILE A 22 -3.47 -4.13 3.04
N TRP A 23 -2.36 -4.55 2.46
CA TRP A 23 -1.88 -4.02 1.19
C TRP A 23 -2.10 -5.01 0.06
N LYS A 24 -2.57 -4.50 -1.08
CA LYS A 24 -2.76 -5.27 -2.31
C LYS A 24 -2.11 -4.59 -3.50
N ARG A 25 -1.66 -5.41 -4.45
CA ARG A 25 -1.25 -4.98 -5.79
C ARG A 25 -2.20 -5.62 -6.80
N GLY A 26 -3.07 -4.81 -7.39
CA GLY A 26 -4.27 -5.32 -8.06
C GLY A 26 -5.08 -6.18 -7.10
N ASN A 27 -5.27 -7.46 -7.43
CA ASN A 27 -6.03 -8.41 -6.60
C ASN A 27 -5.13 -9.30 -5.72
N ILE A 28 -3.82 -9.08 -5.70
CA ILE A 28 -2.85 -9.93 -4.99
C ILE A 28 -2.48 -9.28 -3.66
N LEU A 29 -2.60 -10.05 -2.56
CA LEU A 29 -2.18 -9.64 -1.22
C LEU A 29 -0.66 -9.53 -1.13
N ILE A 30 -0.16 -8.47 -0.50
CA ILE A 30 1.26 -8.30 -0.18
C ILE A 30 1.48 -8.77 1.26
N GLU A 31 1.64 -10.09 1.45
CA GLU A 31 1.65 -10.76 2.77
C GLU A 31 2.70 -10.23 3.76
N ALA A 32 3.82 -9.70 3.26
CA ALA A 32 4.92 -9.21 4.08
C ALA A 32 4.65 -7.83 4.73
N MET A 33 3.54 -7.16 4.39
CA MET A 33 3.29 -5.77 4.81
C MET A 33 2.02 -5.65 5.65
N ASN A 34 2.18 -5.56 6.97
CA ASN A 34 1.08 -5.51 7.95
C ASN A 34 1.13 -4.24 8.80
N GLY A 35 1.23 -3.09 8.14
CA GLY A 35 1.30 -1.80 8.80
C GLY A 35 0.89 -0.65 7.89
N GLU A 36 0.90 0.56 8.47
CA GLU A 36 0.53 1.80 7.77
C GLU A 36 1.40 2.09 6.54
N HIS A 37 2.63 1.57 6.51
CA HIS A 37 3.59 1.82 5.44
C HIS A 37 3.75 0.62 4.50
N LEU A 38 3.79 0.91 3.19
CA LEU A 38 4.27 0.02 2.14
C LEU A 38 5.66 0.45 1.70
N ILE A 39 6.68 -0.34 2.05
CA ILE A 39 8.07 -0.09 1.65
C ILE A 39 8.42 -0.99 0.46
N ILE A 40 8.65 -0.40 -0.71
CA ILE A 40 9.11 -1.12 -1.90
C ILE A 40 10.59 -0.80 -2.13
N LYS A 41 11.43 -1.82 -2.03
CA LYS A 41 12.88 -1.72 -2.27
C LYS A 41 13.19 -2.22 -3.67
N HIS A 42 14.07 -1.50 -4.37
CA HIS A 42 14.50 -1.84 -5.74
C HIS A 42 13.31 -1.99 -6.69
N ILE A 43 12.73 -0.87 -7.13
CA ILE A 43 11.47 -0.85 -7.89
C ILE A 43 11.74 -1.09 -9.40
N PRO A 44 11.55 -2.32 -9.93
CA PRO A 44 11.59 -2.54 -11.38
C PRO A 44 10.39 -1.89 -12.08
N LYS A 45 10.50 -1.69 -13.41
CA LYS A 45 9.36 -1.28 -14.25
C LYS A 45 8.14 -2.19 -14.09
N SER A 46 8.38 -3.47 -13.78
CA SER A 46 7.34 -4.45 -13.53
C SER A 46 6.58 -4.22 -12.23
N ASP A 47 6.93 -3.25 -11.39
CA ASP A 47 6.17 -2.86 -10.19
C ASP A 47 5.04 -1.88 -10.48
N LYS A 48 5.01 -1.32 -11.69
CA LYS A 48 3.89 -0.52 -12.19
C LYS A 48 2.53 -1.18 -11.94
N GLY A 49 1.54 -0.42 -11.49
CA GLY A 49 0.17 -0.89 -11.34
C GLY A 49 -0.62 -0.20 -10.24
N TRP A 50 -1.82 -0.72 -10.01
CA TRP A 50 -2.68 -0.27 -8.92
C TRP A 50 -2.27 -0.92 -7.62
N TYR A 51 -2.16 -0.09 -6.58
CA TYR A 51 -1.95 -0.50 -5.21
C TYR A 51 -3.12 0.00 -4.38
N THR A 52 -3.55 -0.84 -3.46
CA THR A 52 -4.70 -0.58 -2.60
C THR A 52 -4.30 -0.86 -1.17
N CYS A 53 -4.55 0.08 -0.27
CA CYS A 53 -4.56 -0.18 1.16
C CYS A 53 -5.99 -0.27 1.67
N ASN A 54 -6.28 -1.37 2.36
CA ASN A 54 -7.50 -1.55 3.12
C ASN A 54 -7.16 -1.39 4.59
N VAL A 55 -7.92 -0.53 5.27
CA VAL A 55 -7.78 -0.24 6.68
C VAL A 55 -9.07 -0.68 7.36
N TYR A 56 -8.97 -1.49 8.40
CA TYR A 56 -10.15 -2.01 9.06
C TYR A 56 -10.01 -2.03 10.57
N ASN A 57 -11.15 -1.80 11.23
CA ASN A 57 -11.30 -1.98 12.66
C ASN A 57 -12.45 -2.95 12.92
N ARG A 58 -12.37 -3.69 14.03
CA ARG A 58 -13.37 -4.69 14.40
C ARG A 58 -13.93 -4.37 15.77
N MET A 59 -15.22 -4.06 15.82
CA MET A 59 -15.95 -3.87 17.06
C MET A 59 -16.52 -5.22 17.51
N GLU A 60 -16.07 -5.70 18.67
CA GLU A 60 -16.58 -6.91 19.30
C GLU A 60 -17.29 -6.55 20.61
N ILE A 61 -18.61 -6.69 20.64
CA ILE A 61 -19.42 -6.51 21.86
C ILE A 61 -19.90 -7.89 22.29
N THR A 62 -19.70 -8.25 23.56
CA THR A 62 -20.16 -9.53 24.11
C THR A 62 -21.66 -9.71 23.91
N GLY A 63 -22.07 -10.78 23.23
CA GLY A 63 -23.48 -11.09 22.95
C GLY A 63 -24.06 -10.41 21.70
N CYS A 64 -23.25 -9.70 20.91
CA CYS A 64 -23.63 -9.17 19.60
C CYS A 64 -22.68 -9.68 18.52
N GLU A 65 -23.12 -9.63 17.26
CA GLU A 65 -22.26 -9.91 16.12
C GLU A 65 -21.17 -8.85 15.98
N ALA A 66 -19.96 -9.29 15.66
CA ALA A 66 -18.86 -8.37 15.41
C ALA A 66 -19.17 -7.52 14.17
N LYS A 67 -18.90 -6.21 14.26
CA LYS A 67 -18.99 -5.29 13.11
C LYS A 67 -17.62 -4.86 12.67
N GLU A 68 -17.40 -4.89 11.37
CA GLU A 68 -16.16 -4.43 10.74
C GLU A 68 -16.42 -3.11 10.01
N GLY A 69 -15.60 -2.10 10.33
CA GLY A 69 -15.49 -0.90 9.53
C GLY A 69 -14.32 -1.08 8.58
N VAL A 70 -14.53 -0.79 7.29
CA VAL A 70 -13.46 -0.88 6.27
C VAL A 70 -13.39 0.44 5.52
N SER A 71 -12.18 0.97 5.39
CA SER A 71 -11.84 2.08 4.51
C SER A 71 -10.82 1.60 3.48
N GLU A 72 -10.90 2.14 2.27
CA GLU A 72 -10.03 1.78 1.16
C GLU A 72 -9.47 3.04 0.51
N SER A 73 -8.16 3.02 0.23
CA SER A 73 -7.51 4.00 -0.63
C SER A 73 -6.67 3.29 -1.67
N SER A 74 -6.72 3.80 -2.91
CA SER A 74 -6.00 3.23 -4.04
C SER A 74 -5.21 4.31 -4.78
N PHE A 75 -4.02 3.95 -5.27
CA PHE A 75 -3.19 4.81 -6.11
C PHE A 75 -2.54 4.01 -7.25
N TYR A 76 -2.17 4.71 -8.31
CA TYR A 76 -1.47 4.12 -9.45
C TYR A 76 0.02 4.44 -9.38
N LEU A 77 0.86 3.41 -9.26
CA LEU A 77 2.30 3.54 -9.39
C LEU A 77 2.68 3.46 -10.86
N ASP A 78 3.17 4.55 -11.43
CA ASP A 78 3.81 4.53 -12.75
C ASP A 78 5.33 4.58 -12.59
N VAL A 79 6.02 3.57 -13.14
CA VAL A 79 7.48 3.42 -13.02
C VAL A 79 8.11 3.64 -14.38
N HIS A 80 8.99 4.64 -14.47
CA HIS A 80 9.75 4.94 -15.68
C HIS A 80 11.23 4.59 -15.52
N CYS A 81 11.84 4.12 -16.61
CA CYS A 81 13.29 3.94 -16.66
C CYS A 81 13.97 5.31 -16.66
N ILE A 82 15.07 5.44 -15.90
CA ILE A 82 15.97 6.58 -16.04
C ILE A 82 16.79 6.36 -17.31
N PHE A 83 16.52 7.12 -18.37
CA PHE A 83 17.42 7.18 -19.50
C PHE A 83 18.60 8.08 -19.12
N ASN A 84 19.78 7.49 -18.90
CA ASN A 84 21.01 8.28 -18.85
C ASN A 84 21.28 8.83 -20.26
N THR A 85 20.92 10.09 -20.51
CA THR A 85 21.32 10.81 -21.72
C THR A 85 22.78 11.26 -21.59
N TYR A 86 23.72 10.31 -21.56
CA TYR A 86 25.09 10.63 -21.92
C TYR A 86 25.17 10.53 -23.44
N SER A 87 25.00 11.70 -24.06
CA SER A 87 25.36 12.06 -25.44
C SER A 87 25.77 10.91 -26.35
N ALA A 88 24.87 10.52 -27.25
CA ALA A 88 25.28 10.05 -28.56
C ALA A 88 26.17 11.14 -29.18
N THR A 89 27.47 10.95 -29.11
CA THR A 89 28.42 11.75 -29.87
C THR A 89 28.83 10.87 -31.04
N LEU A 90 28.57 11.39 -32.24
CA LEU A 90 28.88 10.82 -33.55
C LEU A 90 30.35 10.38 -33.66
#